data_AF-A0A7X6ZR70-F1
#
_entry.id   AF-A0A7X6ZR70-F1
#
_cell.length_a   1.000
_cell.length_b   1.000
_cell.length_c   1.000
_cell.angle_alpha   90.00
_cell.angle_beta   90.00
_cell.angle_gamma   90.00
#
_symmetry.space_group_name_H-M   'P 1'
#
loop_
_entity.id
_entity.type
_entity.pdbx_description
1 polymer ?
#
loop_
_entity_poly.entity_id
_entity_poly.type
_entity_poly.pdbx_seq_one_letter_code
_entity_poly.pdbx_strand_id
1 'polypeptide(L)'
;MLRRKINDVFLEWKNSADKKCLLVKGARQVGKTFIIDDFAKKNYDNYIYINFETMPGMKTIFEGDLDIDTLVRNLSIRFSGVEFEPGNILIFLDEIQSCPQARVSLKPFA
;
A
#
# COMPACT_ATOMS: atom_id res chain seq x y z
N MET A 1 10.67 -18.01 12.47
CA MET A 1 10.97 -16.62 12.04
C MET A 1 11.07 -15.72 13.26
N LEU A 2 12.03 -14.79 13.31
CA LEU A 2 12.19 -13.86 14.43
C LEU A 2 11.12 -12.76 14.36
N ARG A 3 10.36 -12.51 15.44
CA ARG A 3 9.38 -11.41 15.52
C ARG A 3 10.13 -10.07 15.53
N ARG A 4 9.81 -9.17 14.58
CA ARG A 4 10.38 -7.81 14.53
C ARG A 4 9.46 -6.86 15.30
N LYS A 5 10.03 -5.91 16.04
CA LYS A 5 9.28 -4.89 16.81
C LYS A 5 8.26 -4.13 15.97
N ILE A 6 8.54 -3.92 14.68
CA ILE A 6 7.64 -3.21 13.75
C ILE A 6 6.32 -3.94 13.50
N ASN A 7 6.26 -5.26 13.74
CA ASN A 7 5.01 -6.02 13.59
C ASN A 7 3.92 -5.52 14.54
N ASP A 8 4.30 -5.08 15.73
CA ASP A 8 3.35 -4.58 16.73
C ASP A 8 2.76 -3.24 16.27
N VAL A 9 3.62 -2.38 15.70
CA VAL A 9 3.19 -1.11 15.07
C VAL A 9 2.25 -1.35 13.91
N PHE A 10 2.52 -2.34 13.05
CA PHE A 10 1.64 -2.68 11.94
C PHE A 10 0.30 -3.23 12.40
N LEU A 11 0.28 -4.03 13.47
CA LEU A 11 -0.95 -4.57 14.04
C LEU A 11 -1.80 -3.49 14.70
N GLU A 12 -1.17 -2.58 15.46
CA GLU A 12 -1.83 -1.40 16.02
C GLU A 12 -2.44 -0.53 14.91
N TRP A 13 -1.67 -0.24 13.86
CA TRP A 13 -2.17 0.47 12.68
C TRP A 13 -3.33 -0.25 11.99
N LYS A 14 -3.26 -1.58 11.86
CA LYS A 14 -4.36 -2.37 11.28
C LYS A 14 -5.64 -2.24 12.10
N ASN A 15 -5.54 -2.14 13.42
CA ASN A 15 -6.68 -2.14 14.33
C ASN A 15 -7.19 -0.74 14.72
N SER A 16 -6.56 0.33 14.21
CA SER A 16 -7.01 1.69 14.52
C SER A 16 -8.33 2.05 13.84
N ALA A 17 -9.23 2.72 14.56
CA ALA A 17 -10.53 3.17 14.03
C ALA A 17 -10.42 4.22 12.92
N ASP A 18 -9.39 5.08 12.97
CA ASP A 18 -9.09 6.08 11.94
C ASP A 18 -7.84 5.67 11.15
N LYS A 19 -7.99 4.63 10.32
CA LYS A 19 -6.87 4.01 9.59
C LYS A 19 -6.36 4.94 8.48
N LYS A 20 -5.39 5.76 8.84
CA LYS A 20 -4.63 6.61 7.90
C LYS A 20 -3.60 5.83 7.09
N CYS A 21 -3.10 6.41 6.01
CA CYS A 21 -2.00 5.82 5.26
C CYS A 21 -0.73 5.70 6.13
N LEU A 22 -0.12 4.51 6.18
CA LEU A 22 1.12 4.28 6.92
C LEU A 22 2.35 4.49 6.03
N LEU A 23 3.19 5.45 6.39
CA LEU A 23 4.44 5.73 5.69
C LEU A 23 5.63 5.01 6.34
N VAL A 24 6.14 3.98 5.67
CA VAL A 24 7.31 3.23 6.16
C VAL A 24 8.60 3.78 5.54
N LYS A 25 9.50 4.29 6.38
CA LYS A 25 10.80 4.84 5.97
C LYS A 25 11.96 4.09 6.60
N GLY A 26 13.12 4.12 5.94
CA GLY A 26 14.37 3.55 6.44
C GLY A 26 15.40 3.35 5.33
N ALA A 27 16.63 3.01 5.69
CA ALA A 27 17.71 2.77 4.73
C ALA A 27 17.36 1.69 3.69
N ARG A 28 18.00 1.73 2.51
CA ARG A 28 17.87 0.68 1.50
C ARG A 28 18.37 -0.66 2.06
N GLN A 29 17.79 -1.77 1.59
CA GLN A 29 18.23 -3.14 1.93
C GLN A 29 18.13 -3.57 3.41
N VAL A 30 17.37 -2.85 4.25
CA VAL A 30 17.14 -3.24 5.68
C VAL A 30 15.99 -4.24 5.90
N GLY A 31 15.38 -4.72 4.81
CA GLY A 31 14.27 -5.68 4.84
C GLY A 31 12.87 -5.07 5.01
N LYS A 32 12.64 -3.83 4.54
CA LYS A 32 11.33 -3.16 4.60
C LYS A 32 10.26 -3.90 3.78
N THR A 33 10.53 -4.11 2.49
CA THR A 33 9.64 -4.83 1.57
C THR A 33 9.31 -6.21 2.11
N PHE A 34 10.32 -6.91 2.63
CA PHE A 34 10.15 -8.23 3.22
C PHE A 34 9.17 -8.25 4.41
N ILE A 35 9.33 -7.34 5.37
CA ILE A 35 8.47 -7.35 6.56
C ILE A 35 7.04 -6.90 6.26
N ILE A 36 6.85 -6.00 5.29
CA ILE A 36 5.51 -5.57 4.87
C ILE A 36 4.81 -6.70 4.11
N ASP A 37 5.51 -7.39 3.22
CA ASP A 37 4.97 -8.56 2.49
C ASP A 37 4.57 -9.71 3.42
N ASP A 38 5.44 -10.04 4.39
CA ASP A 38 5.14 -11.05 5.42
C ASP A 38 3.94 -10.66 6.29
N PHE A 39 3.85 -9.38 6.69
CA PHE A 39 2.70 -8.85 7.44
C PHE A 39 1.42 -8.92 6.62
N ALA A 40 1.46 -8.51 5.35
CA ALA A 40 0.32 -8.51 4.44
C ALA A 40 -0.31 -9.89 4.32
N LYS A 41 0.52 -10.89 3.95
CA LYS A 41 0.09 -12.28 3.74
C LYS A 41 -0.50 -12.95 4.98
N LYS A 42 -0.13 -12.49 6.18
CA LYS A 42 -0.63 -13.04 7.44
C LYS A 42 -1.90 -12.37 7.95
N ASN A 43 -2.23 -11.19 7.45
CA ASN A 43 -3.23 -10.33 8.06
C ASN A 43 -4.33 -9.87 7.10
N TYR A 44 -4.20 -10.10 5.80
CA TYR A 44 -5.16 -9.65 4.81
C TYR A 44 -5.45 -10.79 3.84
N ASP A 45 -6.72 -10.90 3.44
CA ASP A 45 -7.16 -11.89 2.45
C ASP A 45 -6.69 -11.48 1.06
N ASN A 46 -6.64 -10.17 0.82
CA ASN A 46 -6.21 -9.59 -0.44
C ASN A 46 -5.01 -8.67 -0.23
N TYR A 47 -4.03 -8.76 -1.13
CA TYR A 47 -2.81 -7.95 -1.08
C TYR A 47 -2.36 -7.53 -2.47
N ILE A 48 -2.15 -6.22 -2.64
CA ILE A 48 -1.63 -5.63 -3.86
C ILE A 48 -0.26 -5.03 -3.56
N TYR A 49 0.75 -5.50 -4.29
CA TYR A 49 2.09 -4.93 -4.27
C TYR A 49 2.36 -4.16 -5.56
N ILE A 50 2.69 -2.87 -5.43
CA ILE A 50 3.07 -2.01 -6.55
C ILE A 50 4.44 -1.41 -6.25
N ASN A 51 5.40 -1.63 -7.13
CA ASN A 51 6.69 -0.94 -7.08
C ASN A 51 6.82 0.00 -8.29
N PHE A 52 6.89 1.31 -8.05
CA PHE A 52 6.84 2.29 -9.13
C PHE A 52 8.12 2.42 -9.96
N GLU A 53 9.24 1.85 -9.48
CA GLU A 53 10.48 1.79 -10.26
C GLU A 53 10.47 0.61 -11.23
N THR A 54 10.01 -0.57 -10.76
CA THR A 54 9.97 -1.77 -11.60
C THR A 54 8.70 -1.91 -12.43
N MET A 55 7.61 -1.23 -12.04
CA MET A 55 6.32 -1.24 -12.72
C MET A 55 5.90 0.18 -13.13
N PRO A 56 6.62 0.84 -14.07
CA PRO A 56 6.33 2.22 -14.44
C PRO A 56 4.90 2.43 -14.97
N GLY A 57 4.31 1.41 -15.60
CA GLY A 57 2.92 1.45 -16.06
C GLY A 57 1.86 1.50 -14.95
N MET A 58 2.23 1.29 -13.68
CA MET A 58 1.29 1.47 -12.55
C MET A 58 1.09 2.95 -12.20
N LYS A 59 1.94 3.84 -12.69
CA LYS A 59 1.83 5.28 -12.42
C LYS A 59 0.53 5.87 -13.01
N THR A 60 0.02 5.27 -14.09
CA THR A 60 -1.23 5.68 -14.74
C THR A 60 -2.46 5.50 -13.86
N ILE A 61 -2.40 4.63 -12.84
CA ILE A 61 -3.48 4.48 -11.84
C ILE A 61 -3.73 5.81 -11.10
N PHE A 62 -2.69 6.63 -10.97
CA PHE A 62 -2.70 7.91 -10.25
C PHE A 62 -2.67 9.11 -11.21
N GLU A 63 -2.98 8.91 -12.50
CA GLU A 63 -3.14 10.01 -13.46
C GLU A 63 -4.60 10.46 -13.51
N GLY A 64 -4.85 11.76 -13.63
CA GLY A 64 -6.21 12.32 -13.70
C GLY A 64 -6.77 12.70 -12.33
N ASP A 65 -8.08 12.47 -12.14
CA ASP A 65 -8.77 12.78 -10.88
C ASP A 65 -8.29 11.87 -9.76
N LEU A 66 -7.91 12.50 -8.63
CA LEU A 66 -7.24 11.84 -7.51
C LEU A 66 -8.18 11.53 -6.34
N ASP A 67 -9.49 11.44 -6.60
CA ASP A 67 -10.46 11.00 -5.60
C ASP A 67 -10.35 9.49 -5.34
N ILE A 68 -10.84 9.05 -4.18
CA ILE A 68 -10.71 7.66 -3.70
C ILE A 68 -11.44 6.69 -4.63
N ASP A 69 -12.65 7.06 -5.05
CA ASP A 69 -13.52 6.16 -5.80
C ASP A 69 -12.90 5.87 -7.18
N THR A 70 -12.34 6.90 -7.81
CA THR A 70 -11.57 6.77 -9.05
C THR A 70 -10.33 5.90 -8.84
N LEU A 71 -9.57 6.11 -7.75
CA LEU A 71 -8.37 5.33 -7.48
C LEU A 71 -8.69 3.85 -7.25
N VAL A 72 -9.69 3.54 -6.42
CA VAL A 72 -10.13 2.17 -6.14
C VAL A 72 -10.65 1.51 -7.41
N ARG A 73 -11.40 2.23 -8.24
CA ARG A 73 -11.85 1.74 -9.55
C ARG A 73 -10.68 1.44 -10.49
N ASN A 74 -9.70 2.33 -10.59
CA ASN A 74 -8.54 2.11 -11.45
C ASN A 74 -7.73 0.90 -10.98
N LEU A 75 -7.57 0.73 -9.67
CA LEU A 75 -6.93 -0.44 -9.08
C LEU A 75 -7.73 -1.72 -9.36
N SER A 76 -9.05 -1.71 -9.21
CA SER A 76 -9.87 -2.91 -9.45
C SER A 76 -9.88 -3.35 -10.91
N ILE A 77 -9.84 -2.40 -11.85
CA ILE A 77 -9.65 -2.68 -13.28
C ILE A 77 -8.27 -3.28 -13.53
N ARG A 78 -7.22 -2.73 -12.90
CA ARG A 78 -5.85 -3.17 -13.14
C ARG A 78 -5.54 -4.54 -12.54
N PHE A 79 -6.14 -4.84 -11.39
CA PHE A 79 -5.98 -6.08 -10.64
C PHE A 79 -7.28 -6.89 -10.69
N SER A 80 -7.75 -7.19 -11.89
CA SER A 80 -8.95 -7.98 -12.13
C SER A 80 -8.84 -9.34 -11.44
N GLY A 81 -9.71 -9.61 -10.47
CA GLY A 81 -9.69 -10.85 -9.68
C GLY A 81 -9.24 -10.66 -8.22
N VAL A 82 -8.84 -9.45 -7.83
CA VAL A 82 -8.65 -9.10 -6.41
C VAL A 82 -9.94 -8.49 -5.87
N GLU A 83 -10.35 -8.92 -4.68
CA GLU A 83 -11.52 -8.37 -4.01
C GLU A 83 -11.13 -7.15 -3.17
N PHE A 84 -11.79 -6.02 -3.42
CA PHE A 84 -11.52 -4.75 -2.74
C PHE A 84 -12.44 -4.59 -1.52
N GLU A 85 -12.42 -5.57 -0.62
CA GLU A 85 -13.19 -5.51 0.62
C GLU A 85 -12.52 -4.57 1.64
N PRO A 86 -13.19 -3.49 2.08
CA PRO A 86 -12.64 -2.60 3.11
C PRO A 86 -12.26 -3.37 4.38
N GLY A 87 -11.02 -3.21 4.82
CA GLY A 87 -10.48 -3.87 6.02
C GLY A 87 -9.79 -5.22 5.74
N ASN A 88 -10.12 -5.90 4.65
CA ASN A 88 -9.55 -7.21 4.28
C ASN A 88 -8.52 -7.14 3.14
N ILE A 89 -8.34 -5.96 2.54
CA ILE A 89 -7.29 -5.69 1.55
C ILE A 89 -6.17 -4.78 2.10
N LEU A 90 -4.94 -5.08 1.72
CA LEU A 90 -3.79 -4.18 1.88
C LEU A 90 -3.19 -3.80 0.51
N ILE A 91 -2.95 -2.51 0.31
CA ILE A 91 -2.22 -2.00 -0.85
C ILE A 91 -0.87 -1.47 -0.38
N PHE A 92 0.21 -2.06 -0.87
CA PHE A 92 1.58 -1.60 -0.60
C PHE A 92 2.17 -0.91 -1.83
N LEU A 93 2.46 0.37 -1.66
CA LEU A 93 3.08 1.24 -2.65
C LEU A 93 4.57 1.42 -2.33
N ASP A 94 5.43 0.64 -2.99
CA ASP A 94 6.88 0.68 -2.82
C ASP A 94 7.53 1.69 -3.76
N GLU A 95 8.64 2.28 -3.31
CA GLU A 95 9.37 3.36 -3.99
C GLU A 95 8.45 4.50 -4.45
N ILE A 96 7.47 4.89 -3.62
CA ILE A 96 6.43 5.90 -3.90
C ILE A 96 6.99 7.27 -4.33
N GLN A 97 8.23 7.59 -3.97
CA GLN A 97 8.87 8.81 -4.44
C GLN A 97 9.01 8.88 -5.96
N SER A 98 9.00 7.73 -6.63
CA SER A 98 9.06 7.58 -8.09
C SER A 98 7.70 7.83 -8.77
N CYS A 99 6.64 8.03 -8.00
CA CYS A 99 5.32 8.49 -8.45
C CYS A 99 4.84 9.71 -7.65
N PRO A 100 5.20 10.95 -8.08
CA PRO A 100 4.78 12.17 -7.41
C PRO A 100 3.26 12.32 -7.29
N GLN A 101 2.52 11.88 -8.31
CA GLN A 101 1.05 11.94 -8.33
C GLN A 101 0.43 11.10 -7.21
N ALA A 102 0.94 9.87 -6.99
CA ALA A 102 0.49 9.03 -5.87
C ALA A 102 0.71 9.71 -4.50
N ARG A 103 1.78 10.50 -4.33
CA ARG A 103 1.97 11.23 -3.08
C ARG A 103 0.96 12.37 -2.91
N VAL A 104 0.55 13.02 -4.00
CA VAL A 104 -0.45 14.10 -3.95
C VAL A 104 -1.82 13.52 -3.65
N SER A 105 -2.20 12.44 -4.33
CA SER A 105 -3.49 11.79 -4.15
C SER A 105 -3.68 11.26 -2.74
N LEU A 106 -2.61 10.84 -2.06
CA LEU A 106 -2.69 10.29 -0.71
C LEU A 106 -2.62 11.33 0.41
N LYS A 107 -2.33 12.60 0.12
CA LYS A 107 -2.27 13.67 1.15
C LYS A 107 -3.55 13.82 1.97
N PRO A 108 -4.77 13.72 1.39
CA PRO A 108 -6.00 13.80 2.17
C PRO A 108 -6.16 12.65 3.20
N PHE A 109 -5.41 11.56 3.06
CA PHE A 109 -5.50 10.35 3.90
C PHE A 109 -4.35 10.20 4.92
N ALA A 110 -3.46 11.21 4.98
CA ALA A 110 -2.30 11.23 5.88
C ALA A 110 -2.60 11.87 7.25
#